data_AF-A0A2E0TBX6-F1
#
_entry.id   AF-A0A2E0TBX6-F1
#
_cell.length_a   1.000
_cell.length_b   1.000
_cell.length_c   1.000
_cell.angle_alpha   90.00
_cell.angle_beta   90.00
_cell.angle_gamma   90.00
#
_symmetry.space_group_name_H-M   'P 1'
#
loop_
_entity.id
_entity.type
_entity.pdbx_description
1 polymer ?
#
loop_
_entity_poly.entity_id
_entity_poly.type
_entity_poly.pdbx_seq_one_letter_code
_entity_poly.pdbx_strand_id
1 'polypeptide(L)'
;MAKKKKRKAPQLPEKRDMSEALEQLERPSMNWKIIAQVGVALLVIWVIAGMVSPYISYWGFVVAGVLTAVVLGFGIYVWRLMRKSTAIVDILKGATDDEGRAAALAQLKGQGGDDAMAKMAQAQLVAQDDPKEAVEILESIDLKKAPKLVANDVRAQLGLMYLMQNKAQDARELAEEIKLDAQPQPKQKALYAAVMAEAFARTGKVDDAVDLLETYDAEDPDYGEMKGFLYRAQVYTWLKKKKRGRARTAMMRLAKLDPNQLGPFLQKGAHPHVKRLATEVLQKEGYVPKQKVKFQRG
;
A
#
# COMPACT_ATOMS: atom_id res chain seq x y z
N MET A 1 5.71 -39.06 36.91
CA MET A 1 6.52 -37.81 36.90
C MET A 1 6.68 -37.36 35.45
N ALA A 2 5.98 -36.29 35.04
CA ALA A 2 5.95 -35.83 33.64
C ALA A 2 7.01 -34.74 33.39
N LYS A 3 7.93 -34.98 32.44
CA LYS A 3 8.96 -34.03 32.00
C LYS A 3 8.32 -32.80 31.33
N LYS A 4 8.50 -31.62 31.92
CA LYS A 4 8.15 -30.31 31.33
C LYS A 4 8.96 -30.09 30.03
N LYS A 5 8.27 -30.09 28.89
CA LYS A 5 8.80 -29.70 27.58
C LYS A 5 9.11 -28.20 27.62
N LYS A 6 10.39 -27.80 27.65
CA LYS A 6 10.82 -26.40 27.53
C LYS A 6 10.36 -25.86 26.17
N ARG A 7 9.40 -24.93 26.16
CA ARG A 7 9.03 -24.18 24.94
C ARG A 7 10.22 -23.31 24.54
N LYS A 8 10.71 -23.49 23.30
CA LYS A 8 11.76 -22.66 22.70
C LYS A 8 11.32 -21.20 22.72
N ALA A 9 12.25 -20.30 23.03
CA ALA A 9 12.01 -18.87 22.96
C ALA A 9 11.61 -18.46 21.53
N PRO A 10 10.70 -17.50 21.35
CA PRO A 10 10.37 -16.98 20.03
C PRO A 10 11.64 -16.35 19.44
N GLN A 11 12.11 -16.94 18.34
CA GLN A 11 13.11 -16.32 17.47
C GLN A 11 12.48 -15.05 16.89
N LEU A 12 13.28 -14.01 16.71
CA LEU A 12 12.87 -12.83 15.95
C LEU A 12 12.32 -13.32 14.61
N PRO A 13 11.22 -12.74 14.09
CA PRO A 13 10.78 -13.07 12.75
C PRO A 13 12.00 -12.90 11.83
N GLU A 14 12.35 -13.97 11.14
CA GLU A 14 13.27 -13.97 10.01
C GLU A 14 12.88 -12.81 9.10
N LYS A 15 13.88 -12.08 8.56
CA LYS A 15 13.67 -10.91 7.70
C LYS A 15 12.47 -11.24 6.80
N ARG A 16 11.37 -10.47 6.86
CA ARG A 16 10.24 -10.68 5.94
C ARG A 16 10.84 -10.73 4.55
N ASP A 17 10.79 -11.89 3.94
CA ASP A 17 11.53 -12.18 2.74
C ASP A 17 10.92 -11.28 1.67
N MET A 18 11.64 -10.23 1.28
CA MET A 18 11.17 -9.35 0.21
C MET A 18 10.89 -10.19 -1.04
N SER A 19 11.60 -11.30 -1.21
CA SER A 19 11.33 -12.32 -2.22
C SER A 19 9.87 -12.80 -2.24
N GLU A 20 9.25 -13.16 -1.11
CA GLU A 20 7.83 -13.59 -1.06
C GLU A 20 6.86 -12.46 -1.42
N ALA A 21 7.15 -11.22 -0.99
CA ALA A 21 6.35 -10.05 -1.37
C ALA A 21 6.51 -9.70 -2.87
N LEU A 22 7.70 -9.95 -3.44
CA LEU A 22 8.03 -9.75 -4.85
C LEU A 22 7.52 -10.88 -5.75
N GLU A 23 7.34 -12.09 -5.22
CA GLU A 23 6.67 -13.21 -5.90
C GLU A 23 5.17 -12.98 -6.05
N GLN A 24 4.55 -12.33 -5.07
CA GLN A 24 3.14 -11.90 -5.12
C GLN A 24 2.89 -10.70 -6.05
N LEU A 25 3.93 -10.05 -6.59
CA LEU A 25 3.77 -9.07 -7.66
C LEU A 25 3.43 -9.80 -8.96
N GLU A 26 2.12 -10.03 -9.16
CA GLU A 26 1.59 -10.53 -10.42
C GLU A 26 2.04 -9.63 -11.56
N ARG A 27 2.64 -10.22 -12.59
CA ARG A 27 3.00 -9.50 -13.81
C ARG A 27 1.73 -8.85 -14.35
N PRO A 28 1.74 -7.56 -14.73
CA PRO A 28 0.59 -6.95 -15.39
C PRO A 28 0.29 -7.76 -16.66
N SER A 29 -0.75 -8.59 -16.61
CA SER A 29 -1.08 -9.51 -17.68
C SER A 29 -1.99 -8.78 -18.67
N MET A 30 -1.56 -8.78 -19.93
CA MET A 30 -2.28 -8.10 -20.99
C MET A 30 -3.47 -8.98 -21.40
N ASN A 31 -4.69 -8.57 -21.07
CA ASN A 31 -5.88 -9.34 -21.40
C ASN A 31 -6.14 -9.27 -22.91
N TRP A 32 -5.64 -10.26 -23.65
CA TRP A 32 -5.73 -10.36 -25.12
C TRP A 32 -7.15 -10.24 -25.65
N LYS A 33 -8.16 -10.63 -24.86
CA LYS A 33 -9.58 -10.49 -25.22
C LYS A 33 -9.99 -9.02 -25.36
N ILE A 34 -9.45 -8.13 -24.52
CA ILE A 34 -9.73 -6.69 -24.59
C ILE A 34 -9.10 -6.09 -25.85
N ILE A 35 -7.86 -6.47 -26.17
CA ILE A 35 -7.17 -6.01 -27.39
C ILE A 35 -7.95 -6.48 -28.64
N ALA A 36 -8.40 -7.73 -28.65
CA ALA A 36 -9.22 -8.27 -29.74
C ALA A 36 -10.54 -7.51 -29.88
N GLN A 37 -11.23 -7.19 -28.76
CA GLN A 37 -12.46 -6.39 -28.77
C GLN A 37 -12.23 -4.97 -29.28
N VAL A 38 -11.13 -4.31 -28.89
CA VAL A 38 -10.77 -2.98 -29.40
C VAL A 38 -10.49 -3.01 -30.90
N GLY A 39 -9.79 -4.04 -31.38
CA GLY A 39 -9.55 -4.25 -32.81
C GLY A 39 -10.85 -4.44 -33.61
N VAL A 40 -11.78 -5.26 -33.11
CA VAL A 40 -13.09 -5.47 -33.73
C VAL A 40 -13.93 -4.18 -33.72
N ALA A 41 -13.93 -3.44 -32.61
CA ALA A 41 -14.66 -2.17 -32.51
C ALA A 41 -14.13 -1.12 -33.50
N LEU A 42 -12.81 -1.01 -33.69
CA LEU A 42 -12.22 -0.16 -34.71
C LEU A 42 -12.64 -0.59 -36.13
N LEU A 43 -12.64 -1.89 -36.40
CA LEU A 43 -13.07 -2.43 -37.69
C LEU A 43 -14.53 -2.05 -38.00
N VAL A 44 -15.42 -2.14 -37.00
CA VAL A 44 -16.81 -1.69 -37.11
C VAL A 44 -16.91 -0.19 -37.40
N ILE A 45 -16.10 0.66 -36.76
CA ILE A 45 -16.06 2.11 -37.04
C ILE A 45 -15.67 2.38 -38.50
N TRP A 46 -14.69 1.66 -39.04
CA TRP A 46 -14.28 1.79 -40.44
C TRP A 46 -15.37 1.30 -41.41
N VAL A 47 -16.08 0.22 -41.07
CA VAL A 47 -17.21 -0.28 -41.87
C VAL A 47 -18.37 0.71 -41.89
N ILE A 48 -18.72 1.31 -40.73
CA ILE A 48 -19.75 2.34 -40.63
C ILE A 48 -19.34 3.59 -41.42
N ALA A 49 -18.08 4.02 -41.31
CA ALA A 49 -17.56 5.14 -42.10
C ALA A 49 -17.70 4.89 -43.61
N GLY A 50 -17.46 3.66 -44.07
CA GLY A 50 -17.68 3.25 -45.46
C GLY A 50 -19.16 3.26 -45.87
N MET A 51 -20.06 2.72 -45.05
CA MET A 51 -21.50 2.68 -45.33
C MET A 51 -22.15 4.06 -45.36
N VAL A 52 -21.66 4.99 -44.54
CA VAL A 52 -22.21 6.36 -44.41
C VAL A 52 -21.51 7.33 -45.38
N SER A 53 -20.46 6.90 -46.06
CA SER A 53 -19.75 7.67 -47.10
C SER A 53 -20.65 8.32 -48.16
N PRO A 54 -21.76 7.72 -48.63
CA PRO A 54 -22.64 8.37 -49.62
C PRO A 54 -23.39 9.58 -49.06
N TYR A 55 -23.57 9.66 -47.74
CA TYR A 55 -24.39 10.68 -47.07
C TYR A 55 -23.56 11.79 -46.43
N ILE A 56 -22.36 11.48 -45.94
CA ILE A 56 -21.51 12.41 -45.16
C ILE A 56 -20.21 12.77 -45.92
N SER A 57 -20.02 12.25 -47.14
CA SER A 57 -18.80 12.47 -47.93
C SER A 57 -17.54 11.99 -47.18
N TYR A 58 -16.34 12.41 -47.61
CA TYR A 58 -15.04 11.94 -47.11
C TYR A 58 -14.79 12.18 -45.60
N TRP A 59 -15.61 12.99 -44.94
CA TRP A 59 -15.50 13.31 -43.51
C TRP A 59 -15.60 12.08 -42.60
N GLY A 60 -16.37 11.05 -42.99
CA GLY A 60 -16.48 9.81 -42.21
C GLY A 60 -15.13 9.09 -42.04
N PHE A 61 -14.30 9.09 -43.10
CA PHE A 61 -12.96 8.49 -43.06
C PHE A 61 -11.96 9.32 -42.27
N VAL A 62 -12.10 10.66 -42.28
CA VAL A 62 -11.25 11.55 -41.46
C VAL A 62 -11.49 11.27 -39.97
N VAL A 63 -12.76 11.18 -39.54
CA VAL A 63 -13.10 10.88 -38.14
C VAL A 63 -12.61 9.49 -37.73
N ALA A 64 -12.82 8.47 -38.58
CA ALA A 64 -12.31 7.11 -38.32
C ALA A 64 -10.77 7.07 -38.23
N GLY A 65 -10.08 7.82 -39.09
CA GLY A 65 -8.63 7.97 -39.07
C GLY A 65 -8.11 8.61 -37.78
N VAL A 66 -8.72 9.71 -37.34
CA VAL A 66 -8.35 10.40 -36.08
C VAL A 66 -8.59 9.48 -34.88
N LEU A 67 -9.74 8.81 -34.80
CA LEU A 67 -10.04 7.86 -33.73
C LEU A 67 -9.03 6.70 -33.69
N THR A 68 -8.67 6.17 -34.85
CA THR A 68 -7.66 5.11 -34.96
C THR A 68 -6.29 5.59 -34.49
N ALA A 69 -5.87 6.81 -34.88
CA ALA A 69 -4.62 7.40 -34.44
C ALA A 69 -4.58 7.63 -32.92
N VAL A 70 -5.69 8.07 -32.31
CA VAL A 70 -5.81 8.20 -30.85
C VAL A 70 -5.67 6.84 -30.16
N VAL A 71 -6.35 5.81 -30.64
CA VAL A 71 -6.26 4.45 -30.06
C VAL A 71 -4.85 3.88 -30.20
N LEU A 72 -4.21 4.04 -31.36
CA LEU A 72 -2.82 3.61 -31.57
C LEU A 72 -1.85 4.38 -30.68
N GLY A 73 -1.99 5.70 -30.56
CA GLY A 73 -1.19 6.54 -29.68
C GLY A 73 -1.32 6.10 -28.21
N PHE A 74 -2.53 5.83 -27.75
CA PHE A 74 -2.78 5.30 -26.42
C PHE A 74 -2.19 3.89 -26.24
N GLY A 75 -2.31 3.01 -27.24
CA GLY A 75 -1.72 1.67 -27.21
C GLY A 75 -0.19 1.70 -27.08
N ILE A 76 0.49 2.55 -27.86
CA ILE A 76 1.94 2.76 -27.77
C ILE A 76 2.33 3.29 -26.39
N TYR A 77 1.56 4.24 -25.84
CA TYR A 77 1.78 4.78 -24.50
C TYR A 77 1.68 3.68 -23.42
N VAL A 78 0.62 2.87 -23.43
CA VAL A 78 0.43 1.77 -22.48
C VAL A 78 1.53 0.72 -22.62
N TRP A 79 1.92 0.36 -23.85
CA TRP A 79 3.02 -0.58 -24.10
C TRP A 79 4.35 -0.07 -23.52
N ARG A 80 4.67 1.21 -23.74
CA ARG A 80 5.88 1.83 -23.15
C ARG A 80 5.84 1.81 -21.62
N LEU A 81 4.68 2.09 -21.03
CA LEU A 81 4.49 2.06 -19.57
C LEU A 81 4.69 0.65 -19.02
N MET A 82 4.06 -0.38 -19.62
CA MET A 82 4.22 -1.77 -19.18
C MET A 82 5.66 -2.25 -19.27
N ARG A 83 6.40 -1.87 -20.32
CA ARG A 83 7.81 -2.24 -20.45
C ARG A 83 8.67 -1.63 -19.35
N LYS A 84 8.42 -0.36 -18.99
CA LYS A 84 9.08 0.30 -17.87
C LYS A 84 8.75 -0.37 -16.53
N SER A 85 7.47 -0.64 -16.26
CA SER A 85 7.06 -1.33 -15.03
C SER A 85 7.69 -2.71 -14.90
N THR A 86 7.77 -3.45 -16.00
CA THR A 86 8.41 -4.78 -16.02
C THR A 86 9.90 -4.67 -15.68
N ALA A 87 10.61 -3.71 -16.28
CA ALA A 87 12.03 -3.48 -15.99
C ALA A 87 12.28 -3.14 -14.51
N ILE A 88 11.42 -2.29 -13.91
CA ILE A 88 11.51 -1.97 -12.48
C ILE A 88 11.28 -3.23 -11.62
N VAL A 89 10.28 -4.04 -11.95
CA VAL A 89 10.00 -5.30 -11.23
C VAL A 89 11.16 -6.28 -11.36
N ASP A 90 11.77 -6.40 -12.54
CA ASP A 90 12.93 -7.28 -12.75
C ASP A 90 14.13 -6.83 -11.91
N ILE A 91 14.36 -5.51 -11.79
CA ILE A 91 15.38 -4.94 -10.90
C ILE A 91 15.07 -5.29 -9.44
N LEU A 92 13.83 -5.11 -9.00
CA LEU A 92 13.42 -5.40 -7.63
C LEU A 92 13.53 -6.88 -7.28
N LYS A 93 13.20 -7.78 -8.22
CA LYS A 93 13.36 -9.25 -8.04
C LYS A 93 14.80 -9.68 -7.85
N GLY A 94 15.77 -8.91 -8.36
CA GLY A 94 17.19 -9.13 -8.10
C GLY A 94 17.65 -8.68 -6.71
N ALA A 95 16.87 -7.86 -6.00
CA ALA A 95 17.22 -7.28 -4.70
C ALA A 95 16.90 -8.21 -3.51
N THR A 96 17.38 -9.45 -3.57
CA THR A 96 17.11 -10.47 -2.54
C THR A 96 18.09 -10.42 -1.35
N ASP A 97 19.27 -9.85 -1.55
CA ASP A 97 20.32 -9.68 -0.56
C ASP A 97 20.81 -8.22 -0.48
N ASP A 98 21.72 -7.94 0.45
CA ASP A 98 22.19 -6.57 0.73
C ASP A 98 22.98 -6.01 -0.48
N GLU A 99 23.75 -6.85 -1.18
CA GLU A 99 24.49 -6.48 -2.40
C GLU A 99 23.54 -6.26 -3.60
N GLY A 100 22.56 -7.14 -3.81
CA GLY A 100 21.55 -7.02 -4.85
C GLY A 100 20.67 -5.79 -4.66
N ARG A 101 20.38 -5.40 -3.41
CA ARG A 101 19.67 -4.16 -3.07
C ARG A 101 20.48 -2.91 -3.45
N ALA A 102 21.78 -2.89 -3.14
CA ALA A 102 22.66 -1.78 -3.52
C ALA A 102 22.77 -1.65 -5.05
N ALA A 103 22.89 -2.78 -5.75
CA ALA A 103 22.92 -2.81 -7.21
C ALA A 103 21.58 -2.34 -7.81
N ALA A 104 20.45 -2.78 -7.26
CA ALA A 104 19.12 -2.35 -7.67
C ALA A 104 18.91 -0.84 -7.47
N LEU A 105 19.36 -0.29 -6.34
CA LEU A 105 19.31 1.15 -6.09
C LEU A 105 20.14 1.94 -7.09
N ALA A 106 21.35 1.47 -7.44
CA ALA A 106 22.18 2.11 -8.46
C ALA A 106 21.49 2.09 -9.84
N GLN A 107 20.89 0.97 -10.22
CA GLN A 107 20.16 0.85 -11.49
C GLN A 107 18.91 1.73 -11.54
N LEU A 108 18.13 1.80 -10.45
CA LEU A 108 16.94 2.64 -10.36
C LEU A 108 17.29 4.14 -10.41
N LYS A 109 18.40 4.55 -9.79
CA LYS A 109 18.92 5.93 -9.88
C LYS A 109 19.35 6.27 -11.32
N GLY A 110 19.98 5.34 -12.04
CA GLY A 110 20.46 5.57 -13.41
C GLY A 110 19.38 5.51 -14.50
N GLN A 111 18.41 4.60 -14.42
CA GLN A 111 17.42 4.36 -15.50
C GLN A 111 16.09 5.13 -15.34
N GLY A 112 15.87 5.81 -14.22
CA GLY A 112 14.58 6.42 -13.94
C GLY A 112 14.55 7.42 -12.77
N GLY A 113 15.65 8.13 -12.50
CA GLY A 113 15.77 9.02 -11.33
C GLY A 113 14.60 9.97 -11.09
N ASP A 114 13.92 10.45 -12.16
CA ASP A 114 12.76 11.36 -12.07
C ASP A 114 11.39 10.69 -12.26
N ASP A 115 11.34 9.39 -12.55
CA ASP A 115 10.10 8.65 -12.75
C ASP A 115 9.48 8.28 -11.40
N ALA A 116 8.20 8.61 -11.19
CA ALA A 116 7.49 8.37 -9.93
C ALA A 116 7.52 6.89 -9.51
N MET A 117 7.45 5.96 -10.48
CA MET A 117 7.46 4.53 -10.20
C MET A 117 8.85 4.06 -9.76
N ALA A 118 9.90 4.58 -10.40
CA ALA A 118 11.28 4.26 -10.03
C ALA A 118 11.64 4.84 -8.65
N LYS A 119 11.23 6.07 -8.35
CA LYS A 119 11.38 6.66 -7.00
C LYS A 119 10.63 5.88 -5.93
N MET A 120 9.39 5.45 -6.21
CA MET A 120 8.64 4.61 -5.29
C MET A 120 9.34 3.27 -5.03
N ALA A 121 9.89 2.63 -6.08
CA ALA A 121 10.68 1.41 -5.95
C ALA A 121 11.96 1.63 -5.12
N GLN A 122 12.67 2.75 -5.33
CA GLN A 122 13.84 3.11 -4.50
C GLN A 122 13.44 3.27 -3.03
N ALA A 123 12.35 3.99 -2.76
CA ALA A 123 11.86 4.18 -1.40
C ALA A 123 11.53 2.84 -0.72
N GLN A 124 10.94 1.87 -1.45
CA GLN A 124 10.64 0.55 -0.90
C GLN A 124 11.90 -0.22 -0.50
N LEU A 125 12.97 -0.16 -1.30
CA LEU A 125 14.24 -0.80 -0.98
C LEU A 125 14.92 -0.14 0.23
N VAL A 126 14.89 1.19 0.30
CA VAL A 126 15.55 1.95 1.39
C VAL A 126 14.75 1.91 2.69
N ALA A 127 13.41 1.75 2.63
CA ALA A 127 12.53 1.83 3.81
C ALA A 127 12.85 0.82 4.93
N GLN A 128 13.54 -0.28 4.62
CA GLN A 128 13.97 -1.25 5.62
C GLN A 128 15.15 -0.74 6.45
N ASP A 129 16.09 -0.05 5.81
CA ASP A 129 17.38 0.34 6.39
C ASP A 129 17.34 1.77 6.90
N ASP A 130 16.82 2.69 6.07
CA ASP A 130 16.62 4.09 6.41
C ASP A 130 15.18 4.54 6.07
N PRO A 131 14.24 4.40 7.02
CA PRO A 131 12.87 4.89 6.86
C PRO A 131 12.77 6.40 6.62
N LYS A 132 13.80 7.21 6.94
CA LYS A 132 13.78 8.66 6.70
C LYS A 132 14.14 8.98 5.27
N GLU A 133 15.20 8.36 4.74
CA GLU A 133 15.57 8.52 3.33
C GLU A 133 14.43 8.04 2.42
N ALA A 134 13.73 6.96 2.78
CA ALA A 134 12.55 6.52 2.05
C ALA A 134 11.43 7.58 1.99
N VAL A 135 11.19 8.30 3.09
CA VAL A 135 10.24 9.42 3.13
C VAL A 135 10.68 10.56 2.21
N GLU A 136 11.95 10.96 2.27
CA GLU A 136 12.50 12.03 1.41
C GLU A 136 12.36 11.67 -0.08
N ILE A 137 12.63 10.42 -0.44
CA ILE A 137 12.46 9.94 -1.83
C ILE A 137 10.99 10.06 -2.25
N LEU A 138 10.04 9.60 -1.42
CA LEU A 138 8.60 9.68 -1.74
C LEU A 138 8.09 11.13 -1.81
N GLU A 139 8.56 12.01 -0.92
CA GLU A 139 8.24 13.44 -0.93
C GLU A 139 8.76 14.14 -2.19
N SER A 140 9.87 13.66 -2.77
CA SER A 140 10.44 14.21 -4.01
C SER A 140 9.65 13.85 -5.28
N ILE A 141 8.60 13.04 -5.18
CA ILE A 141 7.77 12.63 -6.32
C ILE A 141 6.76 13.74 -6.64
N ASP A 142 6.77 14.20 -7.90
CA ASP A 142 5.73 15.12 -8.40
C ASP A 142 4.40 14.36 -8.60
N LEU A 143 3.56 14.35 -7.57
CA LEU A 143 2.26 13.67 -7.57
C LEU A 143 1.29 14.19 -8.65
N LYS A 144 1.50 15.39 -9.19
CA LYS A 144 0.65 15.96 -10.25
C LYS A 144 0.97 15.35 -11.61
N LYS A 145 2.23 14.94 -11.82
CA LYS A 145 2.69 14.29 -13.06
C LYS A 145 2.65 12.77 -13.00
N ALA A 146 2.62 12.21 -11.80
CA ALA A 146 2.53 10.76 -11.62
C ALA A 146 1.19 10.21 -12.15
N PRO A 147 1.18 8.97 -12.70
CA PRO A 147 -0.07 8.28 -13.01
C PRO A 147 -0.97 8.19 -11.77
N LYS A 148 -2.29 8.36 -11.95
CA LYS A 148 -3.25 8.46 -10.82
C LYS A 148 -3.14 7.31 -9.81
N LEU A 149 -2.94 6.07 -10.29
CA LEU A 149 -2.75 4.90 -9.43
C LEU A 149 -1.48 5.00 -8.60
N VAL A 150 -0.35 5.31 -9.25
CA VAL A 150 0.96 5.50 -8.59
C VAL A 150 0.90 6.65 -7.58
N ALA A 151 0.23 7.75 -7.91
CA ALA A 151 0.07 8.87 -7.00
C ALA A 151 -0.71 8.46 -5.73
N ASN A 152 -1.75 7.62 -5.87
CA ASN A 152 -2.46 7.08 -4.70
C ASN A 152 -1.59 6.13 -3.88
N ASP A 153 -0.81 5.26 -4.54
CA ASP A 153 0.14 4.37 -3.86
C ASP A 153 1.15 5.16 -3.03
N VAL A 154 1.74 6.22 -3.62
CA VAL A 154 2.68 7.11 -2.93
C VAL A 154 2.01 7.79 -1.74
N ARG A 155 0.81 8.37 -1.91
CA ARG A 155 0.05 8.99 -0.81
C ARG A 155 -0.21 8.01 0.34
N ALA A 156 -0.61 6.78 0.03
CA ALA A 156 -0.88 5.76 1.03
C ALA A 156 0.39 5.30 1.76
N GLN A 157 1.47 5.03 1.03
CA GLN A 157 2.75 4.61 1.60
C GLN A 157 3.38 5.73 2.45
N LEU A 158 3.47 6.94 1.92
CA LEU A 158 4.00 8.10 2.63
C LEU A 158 3.12 8.46 3.84
N GLY A 159 1.80 8.43 3.68
CA GLY A 159 0.84 8.61 4.77
C GLY A 159 1.02 7.58 5.88
N LEU A 160 1.22 6.30 5.53
CA LEU A 160 1.53 5.26 6.50
C LEU A 160 2.85 5.54 7.24
N MET A 161 3.90 5.97 6.54
CA MET A 161 5.18 6.34 7.15
C MET A 161 5.03 7.50 8.13
N TYR A 162 4.30 8.55 7.76
CA TYR A 162 3.98 9.65 8.67
C TYR A 162 3.18 9.20 9.89
N LEU A 163 2.20 8.31 9.71
CA LEU A 163 1.44 7.74 10.83
C LEU A 163 2.35 6.97 11.79
N MET A 164 3.29 6.18 11.28
CA MET A 164 4.27 5.45 12.10
C MET A 164 5.20 6.41 12.87
N GLN A 165 5.53 7.56 12.29
CA GLN A 165 6.34 8.62 12.92
C GLN A 165 5.54 9.57 13.82
N ASN A 166 4.25 9.28 14.05
CA ASN A 166 3.34 10.12 14.82
C ASN A 166 3.04 11.51 14.21
N LYS A 167 3.28 11.68 12.92
CA LYS A 167 2.93 12.86 12.11
C LYS A 167 1.53 12.73 11.50
N ALA A 168 0.51 12.71 12.36
CA ALA A 168 -0.85 12.40 11.91
C ALA A 168 -1.50 13.49 11.03
N GLN A 169 -1.09 14.76 11.17
CA GLN A 169 -1.60 15.86 10.33
C GLN A 169 -1.06 15.76 8.90
N ASP A 170 0.26 15.58 8.74
CA ASP A 170 0.89 15.38 7.43
C ASP A 170 0.28 14.15 6.72
N ALA A 171 0.01 13.07 7.46
CA ALA A 171 -0.69 11.91 6.91
C ALA A 171 -2.14 12.20 6.49
N ARG A 172 -2.83 13.11 7.17
CA ARG A 172 -4.21 13.49 6.85
C ARG A 172 -4.27 14.23 5.52
N GLU A 173 -3.35 15.16 5.27
CA GLU A 173 -3.30 15.90 4.00
C GLU A 173 -3.21 14.94 2.80
N LEU A 174 -2.35 13.92 2.91
CA LEU A 174 -2.24 12.88 1.88
C LEU A 174 -3.51 12.01 1.81
N ALA A 175 -4.07 11.61 2.95
CA ALA A 175 -5.23 10.74 3.02
C ALA A 175 -6.49 11.36 2.38
N GLU A 176 -6.69 12.67 2.50
CA GLU A 176 -7.85 13.36 1.93
C GLU A 176 -7.84 13.33 0.39
N GLU A 177 -6.68 13.17 -0.24
CA GLU A 177 -6.55 13.08 -1.70
C GLU A 177 -6.59 11.64 -2.24
N ILE A 178 -6.60 10.62 -1.39
CA ILE A 178 -6.65 9.22 -1.82
C ILE A 178 -8.03 8.90 -2.39
N LYS A 179 -8.04 8.33 -3.61
CA LYS A 179 -9.27 7.88 -4.28
C LYS A 179 -9.38 6.36 -4.25
N LEU A 180 -10.26 5.84 -3.40
CA LEU A 180 -10.49 4.40 -3.23
C LEU A 180 -11.05 3.74 -4.50
N ASP A 181 -11.99 4.40 -5.18
CA ASP A 181 -12.64 3.85 -6.38
C ASP A 181 -11.70 3.66 -7.57
N ALA A 182 -10.58 4.38 -7.59
CA ALA A 182 -9.59 4.27 -8.65
C ALA A 182 -8.81 2.95 -8.60
N GLN A 183 -8.76 2.27 -7.44
CA GLN A 183 -7.92 1.09 -7.24
C GLN A 183 -8.73 -0.21 -7.46
N PRO A 184 -8.46 -1.00 -8.52
CA PRO A 184 -9.19 -2.25 -8.74
C PRO A 184 -8.84 -3.35 -7.71
N GLN A 185 -7.64 -3.33 -7.13
CA GLN A 185 -7.17 -4.42 -6.27
C GLN A 185 -7.73 -4.32 -4.83
N PRO A 186 -8.42 -5.36 -4.31
CA PRO A 186 -9.03 -5.34 -2.98
C PRO A 186 -8.02 -5.11 -1.84
N LYS A 187 -6.89 -5.82 -1.84
CA LYS A 187 -5.82 -5.65 -0.84
C LYS A 187 -5.35 -4.20 -0.75
N GLN A 188 -5.11 -3.58 -1.91
CA GLN A 188 -4.59 -2.21 -1.96
C GLN A 188 -5.64 -1.19 -1.53
N LYS A 189 -6.93 -1.40 -1.88
CA LYS A 189 -8.06 -0.64 -1.34
C LYS A 189 -8.14 -0.72 0.18
N ALA A 190 -7.99 -1.91 0.75
CA ALA A 190 -8.01 -2.10 2.20
C ALA A 190 -6.86 -1.36 2.89
N LEU A 191 -5.65 -1.37 2.30
CA LEU A 191 -4.52 -0.59 2.79
C LEU A 191 -4.83 0.92 2.77
N TYR A 192 -5.37 1.43 1.65
CA TYR A 192 -5.74 2.83 1.52
C TYR A 192 -6.78 3.24 2.56
N ALA A 193 -7.85 2.45 2.70
CA ALA A 193 -8.89 2.68 3.69
C ALA A 193 -8.35 2.67 5.12
N ALA A 194 -7.42 1.75 5.45
CA ALA A 194 -6.77 1.70 6.75
C ALA A 194 -5.95 2.96 7.04
N VAL A 195 -5.14 3.42 6.08
CA VAL A 195 -4.33 4.65 6.23
C VAL A 195 -5.22 5.87 6.39
N MET A 196 -6.25 6.01 5.54
CA MET A 196 -7.23 7.10 5.64
C MET A 196 -7.94 7.10 6.98
N ALA A 197 -8.49 5.95 7.40
CA ALA A 197 -9.21 5.82 8.66
C ALA A 197 -8.32 6.14 9.88
N GLU A 198 -7.07 5.67 9.89
CA GLU A 198 -6.15 6.00 10.98
C GLU A 198 -5.83 7.50 11.02
N ALA A 199 -5.53 8.11 9.87
CA ALA A 199 -5.26 9.55 9.78
C ALA A 199 -6.46 10.38 10.26
N PHE A 200 -7.65 10.04 9.79
CA PHE A 200 -8.91 10.70 10.17
C PHE A 200 -9.21 10.54 11.67
N ALA A 201 -9.07 9.34 12.22
CA ALA A 201 -9.26 9.08 13.65
C ALA A 201 -8.29 9.92 14.51
N ARG A 202 -7.04 10.03 14.10
CA ARG A 202 -6.00 10.72 14.89
C ARG A 202 -6.11 12.25 14.82
N THR A 203 -6.72 12.78 13.76
CA THR A 203 -6.82 14.22 13.49
C THR A 203 -8.21 14.83 13.72
N GLY A 204 -9.22 14.02 14.09
CA GLY A 204 -10.52 14.50 14.55
C GLY A 204 -11.71 14.17 13.64
N LYS A 205 -11.48 13.62 12.44
CA LYS A 205 -12.52 13.11 11.51
C LYS A 205 -12.94 11.69 11.88
N VAL A 206 -13.35 11.50 13.13
CA VAL A 206 -13.55 10.14 13.67
C VAL A 206 -14.77 9.45 13.06
N ASP A 207 -15.78 10.19 12.63
CA ASP A 207 -16.97 9.64 11.95
C ASP A 207 -16.61 9.09 10.57
N ASP A 208 -15.92 9.87 9.74
CA ASP A 208 -15.39 9.39 8.44
C ASP A 208 -14.51 8.13 8.60
N ALA A 209 -13.72 8.07 9.68
CA ALA A 209 -12.94 6.87 9.99
C ALA A 209 -13.79 5.66 10.37
N VAL A 210 -14.95 5.86 11.01
CA VAL A 210 -15.90 4.78 11.30
C VAL A 210 -16.52 4.27 10.01
N ASP A 211 -17.01 5.17 9.15
CA ASP A 211 -17.67 4.81 7.89
C ASP A 211 -16.73 4.00 6.98
N LEU A 212 -15.45 4.39 6.90
CA LEU A 212 -14.43 3.62 6.19
C LEU A 212 -14.24 2.22 6.78
N LEU A 213 -14.18 2.09 8.10
CA LEU A 213 -13.93 0.79 8.75
C LEU A 213 -15.17 -0.11 8.82
N GLU A 214 -16.36 0.44 8.60
CA GLU A 214 -17.60 -0.31 8.41
C GLU A 214 -17.74 -0.78 6.95
N THR A 215 -17.24 0.02 5.99
CA THR A 215 -17.21 -0.35 4.56
C THR A 215 -16.14 -1.40 4.28
N TYR A 216 -14.97 -1.27 4.89
CA TYR A 216 -13.82 -2.15 4.68
C TYR A 216 -13.58 -3.03 5.91
N ASP A 217 -14.31 -4.15 5.99
CA ASP A 217 -14.19 -5.10 7.10
C ASP A 217 -12.84 -5.84 7.06
N ALA A 218 -12.11 -5.80 8.17
CA ALA A 218 -10.83 -6.49 8.32
C ALA A 218 -10.92 -8.02 8.26
N GLU A 219 -12.11 -8.58 8.43
CA GLU A 219 -12.35 -10.03 8.32
C GLU A 219 -12.64 -10.48 6.88
N ASP A 220 -12.72 -9.56 5.91
CA ASP A 220 -12.87 -9.90 4.50
C ASP A 220 -11.67 -10.73 4.01
N PRO A 221 -11.91 -11.94 3.46
CA PRO A 221 -10.84 -12.81 3.00
C PRO A 221 -9.97 -12.17 1.89
N ASP A 222 -10.52 -11.25 1.09
CA ASP A 222 -9.83 -10.64 -0.05
C ASP A 222 -8.73 -9.66 0.39
N TYR A 223 -8.74 -9.24 1.66
CA TYR A 223 -7.77 -8.26 2.19
C TYR A 223 -6.49 -8.92 2.73
N GLY A 224 -6.49 -10.23 2.95
CA GLY A 224 -5.29 -11.00 3.30
C GLY A 224 -4.50 -10.40 4.47
N GLU A 225 -3.27 -9.96 4.21
CA GLU A 225 -2.36 -9.37 5.21
C GLU A 225 -2.74 -7.94 5.62
N MET A 226 -3.55 -7.24 4.82
CA MET A 226 -3.88 -5.83 5.04
C MET A 226 -4.83 -5.63 6.23
N LYS A 227 -5.46 -6.70 6.72
CA LYS A 227 -6.27 -6.70 7.94
C LYS A 227 -5.53 -6.18 9.17
N GLY A 228 -4.21 -6.37 9.25
CA GLY A 228 -3.40 -5.80 10.34
C GLY A 228 -3.48 -4.27 10.40
N PHE A 229 -3.41 -3.61 9.23
CA PHE A 229 -3.55 -2.16 9.14
C PHE A 229 -4.98 -1.70 9.48
N LEU A 230 -6.01 -2.43 9.04
CA LEU A 230 -7.39 -2.14 9.39
C LEU A 230 -7.64 -2.28 10.90
N TYR A 231 -7.13 -3.34 11.54
CA TYR A 231 -7.21 -3.48 13.00
C TYR A 231 -6.48 -2.36 13.73
N ARG A 232 -5.30 -1.96 13.25
CA ARG A 232 -4.56 -0.82 13.81
C ARG A 232 -5.37 0.47 13.71
N ALA A 233 -5.98 0.74 12.56
CA ALA A 233 -6.87 1.89 12.38
C ALA A 233 -8.08 1.83 13.32
N GLN A 234 -8.75 0.66 13.44
CA GLN A 234 -9.86 0.43 14.38
C GLN A 234 -9.47 0.74 15.82
N VAL A 235 -8.26 0.41 16.26
CA VAL A 235 -7.79 0.77 17.61
C VAL A 235 -7.85 2.28 17.82
N TYR A 236 -7.27 3.08 16.91
CA TYR A 236 -7.29 4.54 17.02
C TYR A 236 -8.71 5.12 16.95
N THR A 237 -9.54 4.63 16.02
CA THR A 237 -10.92 5.07 15.83
C THR A 237 -11.77 4.81 17.08
N TRP A 238 -11.74 3.60 17.62
CA TRP A 238 -12.56 3.23 18.78
C TRP A 238 -12.08 3.85 20.08
N LEU A 239 -10.78 4.11 20.22
CA LEU A 239 -10.25 4.90 21.33
C LEU A 239 -10.79 6.33 21.32
N LYS A 240 -10.82 6.97 20.14
CA LYS A 240 -11.35 8.34 19.97
C LYS A 240 -12.86 8.40 20.20
N LYS A 241 -13.62 7.38 19.77
CA LYS A 241 -15.04 7.22 20.11
C LYS A 241 -15.30 6.80 21.56
N LYS A 242 -14.27 6.66 22.41
CA LYS A 242 -14.37 6.19 23.80
C LYS A 242 -15.00 4.77 23.93
N LYS A 243 -15.08 4.01 22.84
CA LYS A 243 -15.59 2.63 22.79
C LYS A 243 -14.49 1.63 23.14
N ARG A 244 -14.06 1.65 24.40
CA ARG A 244 -12.90 0.89 24.89
C ARG A 244 -12.99 -0.63 24.66
N GLY A 245 -14.18 -1.21 24.74
CA GLY A 245 -14.41 -2.62 24.44
C GLY A 245 -14.05 -2.97 23.00
N ARG A 246 -14.48 -2.15 22.03
CA ARG A 246 -14.15 -2.36 20.60
C ARG A 246 -12.66 -2.14 20.33
N ALA A 247 -12.05 -1.13 20.94
CA ALA A 247 -10.60 -0.92 20.85
C ALA A 247 -9.80 -2.11 21.41
N ARG A 248 -10.25 -2.69 22.54
CA ARG A 248 -9.65 -3.89 23.13
C ARG A 248 -9.74 -5.08 22.17
N THR A 249 -10.91 -5.32 21.58
CA THR A 249 -11.10 -6.41 20.62
C THR A 249 -10.19 -6.25 19.41
N ALA A 250 -10.08 -5.03 18.86
CA ALA A 250 -9.16 -4.75 17.76
C ALA A 250 -7.69 -5.00 18.15
N MET A 251 -7.25 -4.57 19.34
CA MET A 251 -5.90 -4.88 19.85
C MET A 251 -5.66 -6.38 20.04
N MET A 252 -6.66 -7.14 20.53
CA MET A 252 -6.56 -8.59 20.67
C MET A 252 -6.41 -9.27 19.30
N ARG A 253 -7.18 -8.83 18.29
CA ARG A 253 -7.04 -9.32 16.92
C ARG A 253 -5.65 -8.99 16.35
N LEU A 254 -5.15 -7.79 16.59
CA LEU A 254 -3.80 -7.39 16.18
C LEU A 254 -2.72 -8.25 16.84
N ALA A 255 -2.84 -8.52 18.14
CA ALA A 255 -1.90 -9.37 18.89
C ALA A 255 -1.90 -10.83 18.41
N LYS A 256 -3.05 -11.33 17.96
CA LYS A 256 -3.16 -12.67 17.37
C LYS A 256 -2.48 -12.78 16.01
N LEU A 257 -2.44 -11.70 15.23
CA LEU A 257 -1.68 -11.66 13.98
C LEU A 257 -0.18 -11.63 14.26
N ASP A 258 0.26 -10.65 15.05
CA ASP A 258 1.63 -10.53 15.49
C ASP A 258 1.68 -9.63 16.75
N PRO A 259 2.12 -10.16 17.90
CA PRO A 259 2.24 -9.40 19.15
C PRO A 259 3.12 -8.15 19.01
N ASN A 260 4.10 -8.16 18.10
CA ASN A 260 5.00 -7.01 17.87
C ASN A 260 4.25 -5.81 17.27
N GLN A 261 3.10 -6.02 16.62
CA GLN A 261 2.26 -4.93 16.11
C GLN A 261 1.61 -4.12 17.23
N LEU A 262 1.62 -4.60 18.48
CA LEU A 262 1.25 -3.77 19.63
C LEU A 262 2.37 -2.84 20.12
N GLY A 263 3.60 -3.00 19.61
CA GLY A 263 4.76 -2.19 19.96
C GLY A 263 4.53 -0.68 19.89
N PRO A 264 3.95 -0.13 18.80
CA PRO A 264 3.65 1.30 18.68
C PRO A 264 2.77 1.85 19.81
N PHE A 265 1.86 1.05 20.37
CA PHE A 265 0.98 1.47 21.46
C PHE A 265 1.66 1.49 22.84
N LEU A 266 2.87 0.94 22.95
CA LEU A 266 3.66 0.87 24.19
C LEU A 266 4.78 1.94 24.23
N GLN A 267 5.06 2.60 23.11
CA GLN A 267 6.16 3.56 22.98
C GLN A 267 6.05 4.78 23.91
N LYS A 268 7.18 5.42 24.20
CA LYS A 268 7.23 6.69 24.95
C LYS A 268 6.44 7.75 24.15
N GLY A 269 5.44 8.38 24.77
CA GLY A 269 4.52 9.31 24.10
C GLY A 269 3.10 8.76 23.85
N ALA A 270 2.90 7.44 23.87
CA ALA A 270 1.54 6.89 23.81
C ALA A 270 0.75 7.22 25.09
N HIS A 271 -0.54 7.54 24.94
CA HIS A 271 -1.40 7.92 26.06
C HIS A 271 -1.41 6.82 27.14
N PRO A 272 -1.32 7.15 28.45
CA PRO A 272 -1.17 6.15 29.53
C PRO A 272 -2.23 5.05 29.49
N HIS A 273 -3.42 5.42 29.07
CA HIS A 273 -4.54 4.51 28.91
C HIS A 273 -4.36 3.45 27.82
N VAL A 274 -3.80 3.87 26.67
CA VAL A 274 -3.54 3.03 25.51
C VAL A 274 -2.45 2.01 25.86
N LYS A 275 -1.43 2.46 26.59
CA LYS A 275 -0.38 1.58 27.12
C LYS A 275 -0.91 0.50 28.06
N ARG A 276 -1.78 0.87 29.01
CA ARG A 276 -2.39 -0.11 29.92
C ARG A 276 -3.19 -1.14 29.14
N LEU A 277 -4.03 -0.69 28.20
CA LEU A 277 -4.85 -1.57 27.38
C LEU A 277 -4.00 -2.55 26.55
N ALA A 278 -2.96 -2.06 25.88
CA ALA A 278 -2.05 -2.90 25.10
C ALA A 278 -1.28 -3.89 25.99
N THR A 279 -0.86 -3.47 27.20
CA THR A 279 -0.20 -4.35 28.17
C THR A 279 -1.14 -5.45 28.67
N GLU A 280 -2.39 -5.11 29.00
CA GLU A 280 -3.42 -6.07 29.43
C GLU A 280 -3.71 -7.09 28.32
N VAL A 281 -3.78 -6.65 27.06
CA VAL A 281 -4.00 -7.54 25.92
C VAL A 281 -2.83 -8.50 25.75
N LEU A 282 -1.60 -8.00 25.78
CA LEU A 282 -0.39 -8.84 25.71
C LEU A 282 -0.32 -9.87 26.85
N GLN A 283 -0.62 -9.47 28.08
CA GLN A 283 -0.67 -10.38 29.22
C GLN A 283 -1.75 -11.45 29.06
N LYS A 284 -2.96 -11.05 28.62
CA LYS A 284 -4.09 -11.97 28.43
C LYS A 284 -3.83 -13.00 27.33
N GLU A 285 -3.18 -12.60 26.25
CA GLU A 285 -2.80 -13.49 25.15
C GLU A 285 -1.51 -14.28 25.44
N GLY A 286 -0.91 -14.13 26.64
CA GLY A 286 0.27 -14.87 27.08
C GLY A 286 1.60 -14.37 26.51
N TYR A 287 1.59 -13.24 25.81
CA TYR A 287 2.77 -12.59 25.25
C TYR A 287 3.34 -11.59 26.25
N VAL A 288 4.06 -12.07 27.27
CA VAL A 288 4.67 -11.18 28.27
C VAL A 288 5.79 -10.37 27.61
N PRO A 289 5.72 -9.02 27.58
CA PRO A 289 6.82 -8.21 27.06
C PRO A 289 8.02 -8.37 27.99
N LYS A 290 9.17 -8.80 27.45
CA LYS A 290 10.44 -8.82 28.20
C LYS A 290 10.77 -7.38 28.63
N GLN A 291 10.54 -7.05 29.90
CA GLN A 291 11.09 -5.83 30.49
C GLN A 291 12.62 -5.89 30.34
N LYS A 292 13.20 -4.95 29.59
CA LYS A 292 14.65 -4.72 29.62
C LYS A 292 14.99 -4.21 31.02
N VAL A 293 15.39 -5.11 31.92
CA VAL A 293 15.98 -4.75 33.21
C VAL A 293 17.26 -3.99 32.90
N LYS A 294 17.22 -2.66 33.06
CA LYS A 294 18.44 -1.85 33.12
C LYS A 294 19.17 -2.27 34.40
N PHE A 295 20.25 -3.03 34.26
CA PHE A 295 21.24 -3.12 35.33
C PHE A 295 21.88 -1.73 35.47
N GLN A 296 21.49 -0.98 36.51
CA GLN A 296 22.35 0.04 37.08
C GLN A 296 23.54 -0.72 37.70
N ARG A 297 24.71 -0.57 37.09
CA ARG A 297 25.97 -0.91 37.76
C ARG A 297 26.22 0.17 38.81
N GLY A 298 26.15 -0.22 40.08
CA GLY A 298 26.95 0.40 41.13
C GLY A 298 28.40 -0.07 41.03
#